data_AF-A0A3C1WXT9-F1
#
_entry.id   AF-A0A3C1WXT9-F1
#
_cell.length_a   1.000
_cell.length_b   1.000
_cell.length_c   1.000
_cell.angle_alpha   90.00
_cell.angle_beta   90.00
_cell.angle_gamma   90.00
#
_symmetry.space_group_name_H-M   'P 1'
#
loop_
_entity.id
_entity.type
_entity.pdbx_description
1 polymer ?
#
loop_
_entity_poly.entity_id
_entity_poly.type
_entity_poly.pdbx_seq_one_letter_code
_entity_poly.pdbx_strand_id
1 'polypeptide(L)' 'VQSAPEFLSLPNVPVCGGTWLTPKDLVANKNWVEITKLAKEASAIKRP' A
#
# COMPACT_ATOMS: atom_id res chain seq x y z
N VAL A 1 10.73 -6.84 1.99
CA VAL A 1 10.59 -6.10 3.27
C VAL A 1 9.13 -5.68 3.43
N GLN A 2 8.38 -6.31 4.35
CA GLN A 2 6.98 -5.95 4.63
C GLN A 2 6.96 -4.88 5.74
N SER A 3 7.40 -3.66 5.42
CA SER A 3 7.65 -2.64 6.43
C SER A 3 6.43 -1.80 6.82
N ALA A 4 5.37 -1.78 6.01
CA ALA A 4 4.20 -0.93 6.26
C ALA A 4 3.47 -1.25 7.59
N PRO A 5 3.17 -2.51 7.94
CA PRO A 5 2.57 -2.83 9.24
C PRO A 5 3.48 -2.50 10.42
N GLU A 6 4.79 -2.72 10.27
CA GLU A 6 5.79 -2.45 11.30
C GLU A 6 5.83 -0.94 11.62
N PHE A 7 5.89 -0.09 10.59
CA PHE A 7 5.83 1.36 10.79
C PHE A 7 4.51 1.82 11.41
N LEU A 8 3.38 1.28 10.93
CA LEU A 8 2.05 1.66 11.45
C LEU A 8 1.78 1.17 12.88
N SER A 9 2.59 0.24 13.41
CA SER A 9 2.52 -0.18 14.82
C SER A 9 3.10 0.84 15.78
N LEU A 10 3.94 1.77 15.31
CA LEU A 10 4.56 2.79 16.14
C LEU A 10 3.51 3.87 16.51
N PRO A 11 3.43 4.28 17.80
CA PRO A 11 2.38 5.19 18.27
C PRO A 11 2.45 6.59 17.66
N ASN A 12 3.60 6.97 17.11
CA ASN A 12 3.89 8.26 16.50
C ASN A 12 3.82 8.25 14.96
N VAL A 13 3.41 7.14 14.33
CA VAL A 13 3.33 7.03 12.87
C VAL A 13 1.87 7.05 12.42
N PRO A 14 1.35 8.19 11.94
CA PRO A 14 -0.04 8.30 11.55
C PRO A 14 -0.34 7.69 10.16
N VAL A 15 0.65 7.52 9.30
CA VAL A 15 0.46 7.03 7.92
C VAL A 15 1.76 6.45 7.36
N CYS A 16 1.65 5.50 6.45
CA CYS A 16 2.76 5.08 5.59
C CYS A 16 2.40 5.34 4.12
N GLY A 17 3.36 5.86 3.34
CA GLY A 17 3.21 6.06 1.90
C GLY A 17 4.30 5.30 1.15
N GLY A 18 3.97 4.81 -0.04
CA GLY A 18 4.95 4.14 -0.89
C GLY A 18 4.47 3.94 -2.33
N THR A 19 5.42 3.87 -3.25
CA THR A 19 5.17 3.71 -4.69
C THR A 19 4.65 2.31 -5.07
N TRP A 20 4.62 1.37 -4.12
CA TRP A 20 4.18 0.00 -4.37
C TRP A 20 2.71 -0.12 -4.77
N LEU A 21 1.87 0.89 -4.45
CA LEU A 21 0.45 0.89 -4.79
C LEU A 21 0.20 1.10 -6.29
N THR A 22 1.07 1.87 -6.95
CA THR A 22 0.92 2.28 -8.36
C THR A 22 2.19 1.98 -9.17
N PRO A 23 2.52 0.70 -9.41
CA PRO A 23 3.62 0.33 -10.29
C PRO A 23 3.48 0.98 -11.67
N LYS A 24 4.60 1.48 -12.21
CA LYS A 24 4.62 2.22 -13.49
C LYS A 24 4.00 1.41 -14.63
N ASP A 25 4.29 0.11 -14.70
CA ASP A 25 3.77 -0.76 -15.76
C ASP A 25 2.25 -0.94 -15.68
N LEU A 26 1.69 -1.02 -14.47
CA LEU A 26 0.24 -1.14 -14.29
C LEU A 26 -0.46 0.17 -14.68
N VAL A 27 0.14 1.32 -14.35
CA VAL A 27 -0.39 2.62 -14.77
C VAL A 27 -0.31 2.78 -16.29
N ALA A 28 0.83 2.45 -16.89
CA ALA A 28 1.05 2.55 -18.35
C ALA A 28 0.06 1.66 -19.13
N ASN A 29 -0.18 0.45 -18.63
CA ASN A 29 -1.14 -0.49 -19.22
C ASN A 29 -2.60 -0.22 -18.82
N LYS A 30 -2.86 0.85 -18.04
CA LYS A 30 -4.19 1.19 -17.50
C LYS A 30 -4.86 0.01 -16.77
N ASN A 31 -4.05 -0.82 -16.09
CA ASN A 31 -4.51 -1.99 -15.37
C ASN A 31 -5.05 -1.59 -13.98
N TRP A 32 -6.23 -0.96 -13.99
CA TRP A 32 -6.89 -0.48 -12.78
C TRP A 32 -7.37 -1.60 -11.87
N VAL A 33 -7.60 -2.80 -12.43
CA VAL A 33 -8.03 -3.96 -11.66
C VAL A 33 -6.94 -4.38 -10.68
N GLU A 34 -5.69 -4.50 -11.15
CA GLU A 34 -4.57 -4.88 -10.27
C GLU A 34 -4.25 -3.76 -9.28
N ILE A 35 -4.29 -2.49 -9.70
CA ILE A 35 -4.12 -1.35 -8.78
C ILE A 35 -5.20 -1.35 -7.69
N THR A 36 -6.45 -1.66 -8.03
CA THR A 36 -7.55 -1.76 -7.06
C THR A 36 -7.33 -2.89 -6.07
N LYS A 37 -6.80 -4.04 -6.52
CA LYS A 37 -6.44 -5.15 -5.64
C LYS A 37 -5.34 -4.75 -4.65
N LEU A 38 -4.26 -4.12 -5.14
CA LEU A 38 -3.19 -3.58 -4.29
C LEU A 38 -3.73 -2.54 -3.29
N ALA A 39 -4.67 -1.70 -3.69
CA ALA A 39 -5.31 -0.72 -2.81
C ALA A 39 -6.11 -1.39 -1.70
N LYS A 40 -6.87 -2.44 -2.02
CA LYS A 40 -7.61 -3.22 -1.03
C LYS A 40 -6.66 -3.88 -0.03
N GLU A 41 -5.60 -4.51 -0.51
CA GLU A 41 -4.58 -5.14 0.34
C GLU A 41 -3.92 -4.12 1.27
N ALA A 42 -3.53 -2.94 0.76
CA ALA A 42 -2.94 -1.88 1.57
C ALA A 42 -3.92 -1.29 2.60
N SER A 43 -5.19 -1.11 2.24
CA SER A 43 -6.22 -0.60 3.14
C SER A 43 -6.59 -1.58 4.26
N ALA A 44 -6.34 -2.88 4.05
CA ALA A 44 -6.61 -3.92 5.04
C ALA A 44 -5.53 -4.02 6.12
N ILE A 45 -4.42 -3.29 6.00
CA ILE A 45 -3.36 -3.24 7.02
C ILE A 45 -3.93 -2.56 8.27
N LYS A 46 -4.12 -3.35 9.32
CA LYS A 46 -4.61 -2.87 10.61
C LYS A 46 -3.46 -2.42 11.49
N ARG A 47 -3.70 -1.35 12.24
CA ARG A 47 -2.89 -1.05 13.42
C ARG A 47 -3.24 -2.09 14.50
N PRO A 48 -2.25 -2.63 15.22
CA PRO A 48 -2.51 -3.43 16.40
C PRO A 48 -3.24 -2.62 17.49
#